data_AF-A0A920HVU0-F1
#
_entry.id   AF-A0A920HVU0-F1
#
_cell.length_a   1.000
_cell.length_b   1.000
_cell.length_c   1.000
_cell.angle_alpha   90.00
_cell.angle_beta   90.00
_cell.angle_gamma   90.00
#
_symmetry.space_group_name_H-M   'P 1'
#
loop_
_entity.id
_entity.type
_entity.pdbx_description
1 polymer ?
#
loop_
_entity_poly.entity_id
_entity_poly.type
_entity_poly.pdbx_seq_one_letter_code
_entity_poly.pdbx_strand_id
1 'polypeptide(L)'
;MARIELIMPKMGESVSEATIISWTKEVGEMVELDETIVEIATDKVDSEVPSTHEGKLVEQLFKVDDVVQVGDAFAIIETDGSDESEIQIENITQETVPDEKPEVQIEKEVKETIENVVSSENKHINSSKDRFYSPLVRNMATQEGISQDELDKISGSGKNNRVTKQDMIVYLENRNSNTSEISNSKSVLQDNKTQTVKETKENLLLHQFITLVKLKLLKWIE
;
A
#
# COMPACT_ATOMS: atom_id res chain seq x y z
N MET A 1 -22.56 18.28 -3.37
CA MET A 1 -22.19 17.08 -2.61
C MET A 1 -20.69 17.11 -2.39
N ALA A 2 -20.29 17.68 -1.26
CA ALA A 2 -18.91 17.62 -0.80
C ALA A 2 -18.73 16.30 -0.02
N ARG A 3 -17.58 15.65 -0.20
CA ARG A 3 -17.21 14.45 0.56
C ARG A 3 -16.25 14.88 1.66
N ILE A 4 -16.62 14.63 2.91
CA ILE A 4 -15.82 14.94 4.08
C ILE A 4 -15.37 13.61 4.69
N GLU A 5 -14.08 13.55 5.00
CA GLU A 5 -13.49 12.43 5.72
C GLU A 5 -13.72 12.62 7.23
N LEU A 6 -14.32 11.63 7.88
CA LEU A 6 -14.45 11.59 9.33
C LEU A 6 -13.17 11.08 9.95
N ILE A 7 -12.52 11.94 10.73
CA ILE A 7 -11.25 11.69 11.39
C ILE A 7 -11.50 11.13 12.79
N MET A 8 -10.73 10.10 13.17
CA MET A 8 -10.77 9.51 14.50
C MET A 8 -10.33 10.54 15.56
N PRO A 9 -11.18 10.89 16.55
CA PRO A 9 -10.85 11.87 17.57
C PRO A 9 -9.80 11.33 18.55
N LYS A 10 -9.17 12.25 19.28
CA LYS A 10 -8.21 11.88 20.33
C LYS A 10 -8.94 11.41 21.59
N MET A 11 -8.84 10.11 21.88
CA MET A 11 -9.54 9.46 23.00
C MET A 11 -8.75 9.41 24.33
N GLY A 12 -7.55 9.99 24.37
CA GLY A 12 -6.73 10.09 25.59
C GLY A 12 -5.28 10.49 25.32
N GLU A 13 -4.50 10.76 26.37
CA GLU A 13 -3.06 11.06 26.23
C GLU A 13 -2.25 9.81 25.83
N SER A 14 -2.67 8.63 26.30
CA SER A 14 -1.96 7.36 26.07
C SER A 14 -2.64 6.45 25.04
N VAL A 15 -3.68 6.92 24.34
CA VAL A 15 -4.40 6.13 23.34
C VAL A 15 -3.99 6.60 21.95
N SER A 16 -3.27 5.75 21.23
CA SER A 16 -2.80 6.03 19.86
C SER A 16 -3.55 5.22 18.80
N GLU A 17 -4.26 4.17 19.20
CA GLU A 17 -5.01 3.28 18.34
C GLU A 17 -6.31 2.83 19.01
N ALA A 18 -7.29 2.46 18.18
CA ALA A 18 -8.60 2.00 18.59
C ALA A 18 -9.09 0.89 17.66
N THR A 19 -9.84 -0.08 18.19
CA THR A 19 -10.43 -1.18 17.41
C THR A 19 -11.93 -0.95 17.26
N ILE A 20 -12.48 -1.10 16.06
CA ILE A 20 -13.93 -0.94 15.84
C ILE A 20 -14.69 -2.16 16.38
N ILE A 21 -15.61 -1.96 17.32
CA ILE A 21 -16.43 -3.03 17.89
C ILE A 21 -17.75 -3.18 17.11
N SER A 22 -18.40 -2.06 16.81
CA SER A 22 -19.71 -2.06 16.18
C SER A 22 -19.99 -0.76 15.45
N TRP A 23 -20.63 -0.86 14.30
CA TRP A 23 -21.17 0.30 13.59
C TRP A 23 -22.60 0.56 14.02
N THR A 24 -22.89 1.79 14.41
CA THR A 24 -24.27 2.24 14.68
C THR A 24 -24.95 2.67 13.38
N LYS A 25 -24.16 3.07 12.37
CA LYS A 25 -24.63 3.57 11.07
C LYS A 25 -24.08 2.75 9.91
N GLU A 26 -24.92 2.48 8.92
CA GLU A 26 -24.54 1.75 7.72
C GLU A 26 -24.30 2.66 6.51
N VAL A 27 -23.56 2.14 5.52
CA VAL A 27 -23.33 2.84 4.25
C VAL A 27 -24.66 3.13 3.58
N GLY A 28 -24.89 4.41 3.30
CA GLY A 28 -26.10 4.94 2.69
C GLY A 28 -27.09 5.54 3.69
N GLU A 29 -26.82 5.47 5.00
CA GLU A 29 -27.65 6.08 6.02
C GLU A 29 -27.34 7.57 6.22
N MET A 30 -28.34 8.33 6.68
CA MET A 30 -28.19 9.73 7.03
C MET A 30 -27.77 9.84 8.50
N VAL A 31 -26.82 10.74 8.73
CA VAL A 31 -26.14 11.01 9.99
C VAL A 31 -26.31 12.48 10.33
N GLU A 32 -26.69 12.77 11.57
CA GLU A 32 -26.77 14.11 12.11
C GLU A 32 -25.46 14.54 12.81
N LEU A 33 -25.32 15.84 13.05
CA LEU A 33 -24.19 16.37 13.81
C LEU A 33 -24.24 15.88 15.26
N ASP A 34 -23.08 15.52 15.83
CA ASP A 34 -22.93 14.90 17.15
C ASP A 34 -23.63 13.52 17.31
N GLU A 35 -24.10 12.91 16.22
CA GLU A 35 -24.67 11.55 16.26
C GLU A 35 -23.56 10.48 16.32
N THR A 36 -23.76 9.43 17.12
CA THR A 36 -22.79 8.34 17.25
C THR A 36 -22.76 7.45 16.01
N ILE A 37 -21.57 7.24 15.46
CA ILE A 37 -21.36 6.48 14.21
C ILE A 37 -20.85 5.08 14.46
N VAL A 38 -19.88 4.98 15.37
CA VAL A 38 -19.14 3.76 15.62
C VAL A 38 -18.74 3.68 17.09
N GLU A 39 -18.75 2.47 17.62
CA GLU A 39 -18.25 2.13 18.94
C GLU A 39 -16.86 1.50 18.81
N ILE A 40 -15.90 1.99 19.58
CA ILE A 40 -14.52 1.54 19.55
C ILE A 40 -14.06 0.99 20.91
N ALA A 41 -13.21 -0.02 20.88
CA ALA A 41 -12.49 -0.55 22.02
C ALA A 41 -11.09 0.04 22.04
N THR A 42 -10.68 0.54 23.21
CA THR A 42 -9.29 0.87 23.51
C THR A 42 -8.77 -0.06 24.61
N ASP A 43 -7.47 -0.04 24.91
CA ASP A 43 -6.86 -0.88 25.95
C ASP A 43 -7.55 -0.81 27.33
N LYS A 44 -8.19 0.33 27.65
CA LYS A 44 -8.77 0.55 28.98
C LYS A 44 -10.28 0.73 29.02
N VAL A 45 -10.85 1.47 28.07
CA VAL A 45 -12.26 1.87 28.11
C VAL A 45 -12.81 1.92 26.69
N ASP A 46 -14.00 1.37 26.51
CA ASP A 46 -14.73 1.50 25.25
C ASP A 46 -15.26 2.93 25.13
N SER A 47 -15.28 3.46 23.92
CA SER A 47 -15.70 4.83 23.67
C SER A 47 -16.46 4.91 22.36
N GLU A 48 -17.42 5.82 22.30
CA GLU A 48 -18.20 6.09 21.10
C GLU A 48 -17.62 7.27 20.33
N VAL A 49 -17.67 7.21 19.00
CA VAL A 49 -17.18 8.28 18.12
C VAL A 49 -18.39 9.02 17.54
N PRO A 50 -18.60 10.29 17.93
CA PRO A 50 -19.64 11.13 17.34
C PRO A 50 -19.21 11.69 15.98
N SER A 51 -20.18 12.00 15.12
CA SER A 51 -19.93 12.68 13.84
C SER A 51 -19.67 14.16 14.04
N THR A 52 -18.67 14.68 13.33
CA THR A 52 -18.35 16.12 13.32
C THR A 52 -19.21 16.92 12.35
N HIS A 53 -19.87 16.26 11.39
CA HIS A 53 -20.71 16.91 10.39
C HIS A 53 -21.97 16.10 10.11
N GLU A 54 -23.03 16.77 9.66
CA GLU A 54 -24.23 16.11 9.15
C GLU A 54 -24.07 15.72 7.68
N GLY A 55 -24.60 14.56 7.30
CA GLY A 55 -24.50 14.08 5.93
C GLY A 55 -24.91 12.61 5.77
N LYS A 56 -24.69 12.07 4.58
CA LYS A 56 -24.94 10.67 4.26
C LYS A 56 -23.64 9.88 4.33
N LEU A 57 -23.61 8.78 5.07
CA LEU A 57 -22.45 7.89 5.09
C LEU A 57 -22.28 7.24 3.70
N VAL A 58 -21.19 7.52 3.00
CA VAL A 58 -20.95 7.02 1.63
C VAL A 58 -20.05 5.79 1.65
N GLU A 59 -19.07 5.78 2.54
CA GLU A 59 -18.05 4.73 2.57
C GLU A 59 -17.50 4.51 3.97
N GLN A 60 -17.29 3.25 4.33
CA GLN A 60 -16.60 2.82 5.54
C GLN A 60 -15.23 2.29 5.11
N LEU A 61 -14.15 2.89 5.62
CA LEU A 61 -12.77 2.52 5.24
C LEU A 61 -12.27 1.30 6.02
N PHE A 62 -12.93 0.97 7.13
CA PHE A 62 -12.59 -0.10 8.04
C PHE A 62 -13.82 -0.94 8.39
N LYS A 63 -13.60 -2.20 8.74
CA LYS A 63 -14.66 -3.12 9.16
C LYS A 63 -14.70 -3.24 10.68
N VAL A 64 -15.71 -3.95 11.16
CA VAL A 64 -15.71 -4.44 12.54
C VAL A 64 -14.47 -5.30 12.78
N ASP A 65 -13.88 -5.16 13.96
CA ASP A 65 -12.62 -5.74 14.43
C ASP A 65 -11.33 -5.20 13.78
N ASP A 66 -11.42 -4.19 12.91
CA ASP A 66 -10.23 -3.51 12.36
C ASP A 66 -9.68 -2.45 13.32
N VAL A 67 -8.37 -2.21 13.24
CA VAL A 67 -7.63 -1.23 14.05
C VAL A 67 -7.40 0.07 13.27
N VAL A 68 -7.75 1.20 13.87
CA VAL A 68 -7.63 2.56 13.33
C VAL A 68 -6.73 3.40 14.24
N GLN A 69 -5.86 4.24 13.68
CA GLN A 69 -5.05 5.17 14.47
C GLN A 69 -5.79 6.47 14.75
N VAL A 70 -5.48 7.10 15.89
CA VAL A 70 -6.00 8.44 16.20
C VAL A 70 -5.51 9.44 15.16
N GLY A 71 -6.44 10.21 14.58
CA GLY A 71 -6.14 11.16 13.51
C GLY A 71 -6.26 10.60 12.09
N ASP A 72 -6.49 9.31 11.92
CA ASP A 72 -6.78 8.72 10.61
C ASP A 72 -8.27 8.83 10.27
N ALA A 73 -8.57 8.94 8.97
CA ALA A 73 -9.94 8.92 8.47
C ALA A 73 -10.52 7.50 8.49
N PHE A 74 -11.68 7.30 9.13
CA PHE A 74 -12.31 5.98 9.23
C PHE A 74 -13.57 5.81 8.37
N ALA A 75 -14.19 6.91 7.97
CA ALA A 75 -15.41 6.94 7.17
C ALA A 75 -15.45 8.17 6.28
N ILE A 76 -16.23 8.11 5.20
CA ILE A 76 -16.48 9.24 4.31
C ILE A 76 -17.98 9.54 4.32
N ILE A 77 -18.32 10.78 4.64
CA ILE A 77 -19.69 11.30 4.60
C ILE A 77 -19.84 12.30 3.45
N GLU A 78 -21.01 12.31 2.83
CA GLU A 78 -21.39 13.29 1.82
C GLU A 78 -22.35 14.30 2.43
N THR A 79 -21.95 15.56 2.42
CA THR A 79 -22.76 16.67 2.92
C THR A 79 -23.20 17.57 1.76
N ASP A 80 -24.39 18.14 1.92
CA ASP A 80 -24.94 19.16 1.02
C ASP A 80 -24.33 20.55 1.28
N GLY A 81 -23.61 20.71 2.40
CA GLY A 81 -22.82 21.89 2.75
C GLY A 81 -21.42 21.82 2.13
N SER A 82 -21.00 22.92 1.51
CA SER A 82 -19.64 23.06 0.97
C SER A 82 -18.69 23.48 2.10
N ASP A 83 -18.52 22.64 3.11
CA ASP A 83 -17.47 22.82 4.12
C ASP A 83 -16.22 22.11 3.63
N GLU A 84 -15.47 22.83 2.78
CA GLU A 84 -14.08 22.55 2.51
C GLU A 84 -13.31 22.67 3.83
N SER A 85 -13.25 21.58 4.58
CA SER A 85 -12.17 21.33 5.53
C SER A 85 -10.91 21.05 4.72
N GLU A 86 -10.43 22.10 4.06
CA GLU A 86 -9.13 22.19 3.43
C GLU A 86 -8.12 22.12 4.57
N ILE A 87 -7.70 20.90 4.93
CA ILE A 87 -6.50 20.72 5.74
C ILE A 87 -5.36 21.13 4.82
N GLN A 88 -5.04 22.41 4.90
CA GLN A 88 -3.83 23.00 4.40
C GLN A 88 -2.69 22.10 4.88
N ILE A 89 -2.08 21.41 3.91
CA ILE A 89 -0.75 20.84 4.08
C ILE A 89 0.16 22.06 4.27
N GLU A 90 0.32 22.49 5.52
CA GLU A 90 1.42 23.34 5.90
C GLU A 90 2.69 22.56 5.57
N ASN A 91 3.36 23.05 4.53
CA ASN A 91 4.77 22.86 4.29
C ASN A 91 5.55 23.06 5.59
N ILE A 92 5.89 21.97 6.27
CA ILE A 92 7.05 21.98 7.15
C ILE A 92 8.26 21.59 6.30
N THR A 93 8.70 22.58 5.52
CA THR A 93 10.11 22.71 5.17
C THR A 93 10.84 23.03 6.47
N GLN A 94 11.41 22.02 7.12
CA GLN A 94 12.40 22.24 8.17
C GLN A 94 13.72 21.66 7.70
N GLU A 95 14.42 22.47 6.91
CA GLU A 95 15.86 22.34 6.71
C GLU A 95 16.57 23.25 7.73
N THR A 96 17.63 22.69 8.32
CA THR A 96 18.75 23.35 9.01
C THR A 96 18.72 23.52 10.55
N VAL A 97 19.44 22.58 11.22
CA VAL A 97 20.49 22.68 12.28
C VAL A 97 20.38 23.73 13.42
N PRO A 98 21.10 23.61 14.57
CA PRO A 98 22.03 22.57 15.04
C PRO A 98 21.82 22.06 16.49
N ASP A 99 22.42 20.90 16.73
CA ASP A 99 23.09 20.40 17.93
C ASP A 99 23.40 21.45 19.04
N GLU A 100 22.77 21.32 20.21
CA GLU A 100 23.36 21.73 21.49
C GLU A 100 22.75 20.92 22.67
N LYS A 101 23.42 19.80 22.98
CA LYS A 101 23.93 19.42 24.32
C LYS A 101 23.11 19.84 25.57
N PRO A 102 22.83 18.86 26.45
CA PRO A 102 23.49 18.92 27.76
C PRO A 102 24.31 17.67 28.03
N GLU A 103 25.60 17.89 28.23
CA GLU A 103 26.56 16.98 28.85
C GLU A 103 26.50 17.23 30.35
N VAL A 104 26.09 16.24 31.14
CA VAL A 104 26.65 16.01 32.48
C VAL A 104 26.69 14.49 32.74
N GLN A 105 27.88 13.92 32.48
CA GLN A 105 28.63 13.01 33.35
C GLN A 105 27.94 11.75 33.88
N ILE A 106 28.11 10.62 33.18
CA ILE A 106 28.36 9.31 33.81
C ILE A 106 29.46 8.62 32.99
N GLU A 107 30.71 8.99 33.27
CA GLU A 107 31.88 8.23 32.83
C GLU A 107 32.60 7.73 34.09
N LYS A 108 33.04 6.46 34.03
CA LYS A 108 34.05 5.79 34.88
C LYS A 108 33.58 4.85 35.99
N GLU A 109 32.97 3.74 35.56
CA GLU A 109 33.16 2.36 36.07
C GLU A 109 32.19 1.54 35.22
N VAL A 110 32.58 0.88 34.15
CA VAL A 110 33.05 -0.50 34.17
C VAL A 110 33.85 -0.71 32.88
N LYS A 111 35.19 -0.65 32.98
CA LYS A 111 36.13 -0.90 31.89
C LYS A 111 36.95 -2.17 32.15
N GLU A 112 36.30 -3.24 32.59
CA GLU A 112 36.99 -4.52 32.72
C GLU A 112 36.01 -5.66 32.42
N THR A 113 36.40 -6.57 31.53
CA THR A 113 35.59 -7.62 30.89
C THR A 113 34.75 -7.03 29.75
N ILE A 114 35.13 -7.08 28.46
CA ILE A 114 35.34 -8.28 27.64
C ILE A 114 36.31 -7.89 26.50
N GLU A 115 37.61 -8.03 26.71
CA GLU A 115 38.62 -7.94 25.66
C GLU A 115 39.27 -9.32 25.52
N ASN A 116 38.52 -10.31 25.02
CA ASN A 116 39.11 -11.55 24.50
C ASN A 116 38.15 -12.39 23.65
N VAL A 117 37.71 -11.90 22.49
CA VAL A 117 37.38 -12.79 21.34
C VAL A 117 37.63 -12.05 20.02
N VAL A 118 38.89 -11.92 19.62
CA VAL A 118 39.23 -11.67 18.21
C VAL A 118 39.81 -12.96 17.66
N SER A 119 39.03 -13.70 16.87
CA SER A 119 39.48 -14.48 15.72
C SER A 119 38.36 -15.38 15.17
N SER A 120 37.69 -14.92 14.12
CA SER A 120 37.21 -15.82 13.07
C SER A 120 37.30 -15.09 11.75
N GLU A 121 38.48 -15.23 11.15
CA GLU A 121 38.68 -15.01 9.73
C GLU A 121 37.87 -16.09 9.00
N ASN A 122 36.72 -15.71 8.46
CA ASN A 122 36.00 -16.51 7.48
C ASN A 122 35.44 -15.60 6.40
N LYS A 123 36.06 -15.71 5.24
CA LYS A 123 35.53 -15.36 3.92
C LYS A 123 34.10 -15.86 3.83
N HIS A 124 33.15 -14.96 4.00
CA HIS A 124 31.74 -15.26 3.89
C HIS A 124 31.09 -14.13 3.12
N ILE A 125 30.72 -14.45 1.89
CA ILE A 125 29.76 -13.73 1.07
C ILE A 125 28.46 -13.79 1.87
N ASN A 126 28.29 -12.86 2.81
CA ASN A 126 27.14 -12.87 3.68
C ASN A 126 25.97 -12.29 2.91
N SER A 127 24.99 -13.15 2.67
CA SER A 127 23.70 -12.83 2.06
C SER A 127 23.24 -11.43 2.44
N SER A 128 22.82 -10.69 1.41
CA SER A 128 21.56 -9.96 1.28
C SER A 128 20.52 -10.21 2.40
N LYS A 129 20.85 -9.93 3.66
CA LYS A 129 19.99 -10.22 4.81
C LYS A 129 19.88 -9.04 5.76
N ASP A 130 20.67 -7.98 5.54
CA ASP A 130 20.74 -6.80 6.42
C ASP A 130 20.60 -5.48 5.64
N ARG A 131 19.89 -5.52 4.50
CA ARG A 131 19.50 -4.30 3.80
C ARG A 131 18.19 -3.79 4.42
N PHE A 132 18.19 -2.54 4.86
CA PHE A 132 17.03 -1.98 5.55
C PHE A 132 15.95 -1.54 4.55
N TYR A 133 14.74 -2.06 4.73
CA TYR A 133 13.56 -1.74 3.94
C TYR A 133 12.59 -0.88 4.75
N SER A 134 11.98 0.12 4.12
CA SER A 134 10.89 0.87 4.73
C SER A 134 9.70 -0.06 5.02
N PRO A 135 8.98 0.09 6.15
CA PRO A 135 7.80 -0.72 6.46
C PRO A 135 6.76 -0.73 5.33
N LEU A 136 6.54 0.43 4.70
CA LEU A 136 5.65 0.59 3.57
C LEU A 136 6.12 -0.22 2.34
N VAL A 137 7.42 -0.29 2.10
CA VAL A 137 8.02 -1.07 1.01
C VAL A 137 7.83 -2.57 1.25
N ARG A 138 7.97 -3.03 2.50
CA ARG A 138 7.72 -4.42 2.89
C ARG A 138 6.24 -4.82 2.69
N ASN A 139 5.31 -3.92 3.01
CA ASN A 139 3.89 -4.17 2.80
C ASN A 139 3.54 -4.30 1.32
N MET A 140 3.97 -3.35 0.48
CA MET A 140 3.74 -3.42 -0.97
C MET A 140 4.41 -4.64 -1.60
N ALA A 141 5.62 -5.01 -1.16
CA ALA A 141 6.29 -6.21 -1.64
C ALA A 141 5.48 -7.48 -1.35
N THR A 142 4.89 -7.57 -0.16
CA THR A 142 4.06 -8.72 0.24
C THR A 142 2.77 -8.77 -0.58
N GLN A 143 2.15 -7.63 -0.86
CA GLN A 143 0.92 -7.50 -1.66
C GLN A 143 1.16 -7.85 -3.14
N GLU A 144 2.25 -7.37 -3.71
CA GLU A 144 2.63 -7.60 -5.12
C GLU A 144 3.36 -8.93 -5.35
N GLY A 145 3.55 -9.72 -4.28
CA GLY A 145 4.22 -11.02 -4.32
C GLY A 145 5.70 -10.92 -4.71
N ILE A 146 6.37 -9.82 -4.39
CA ILE A 146 7.79 -9.61 -4.63
C ILE A 146 8.59 -10.35 -3.57
N SER A 147 9.51 -11.20 -4.01
CA SER A 147 10.37 -11.98 -3.11
C SER A 147 11.47 -11.10 -2.48
N GLN A 148 11.98 -11.52 -1.32
CA GLN A 148 13.09 -10.82 -0.65
C GLN A 148 14.33 -10.70 -1.56
N ASP A 149 14.62 -11.74 -2.35
CA ASP A 149 15.76 -11.74 -3.29
C ASP A 149 15.56 -10.76 -4.45
N GLU A 150 14.32 -10.42 -4.80
CA GLU A 150 14.01 -9.38 -5.78
C GLU A 150 14.16 -7.99 -5.18
N LEU A 151 13.70 -7.79 -3.93
CA LEU A 151 13.89 -6.52 -3.20
C LEU A 151 15.37 -6.17 -3.04
N ASP A 152 16.20 -7.17 -2.77
CA ASP A 152 17.65 -6.98 -2.62
C ASP A 152 18.31 -6.47 -3.92
N LYS A 153 17.71 -6.76 -5.10
CA LYS A 153 18.19 -6.31 -6.42
C LYS A 153 17.74 -4.90 -6.79
N ILE A 154 16.76 -4.34 -6.09
CA ILE A 154 16.27 -2.99 -6.36
C ILE A 154 17.30 -1.97 -5.88
N SER A 155 17.75 -1.08 -6.75
CA SER A 155 18.60 0.05 -6.36
C SER A 155 17.82 1.01 -5.47
N GLY A 156 18.33 1.30 -4.27
CA GLY A 156 17.65 2.15 -3.30
C GLY A 156 18.23 3.56 -3.35
N SER A 157 17.38 4.56 -3.60
CA SER A 157 17.78 5.97 -3.69
C SER A 157 17.78 6.69 -2.33
N GLY A 158 17.32 6.02 -1.27
CA GLY A 158 17.28 6.57 0.08
C GLY A 158 18.64 6.58 0.79
N LYS A 159 18.73 7.35 1.88
CA LYS A 159 19.89 7.36 2.79
C LYS A 159 20.28 5.93 3.19
N ASN A 160 21.57 5.62 3.12
CA ASN A 160 22.14 4.29 3.37
C ASN A 160 21.65 3.18 2.39
N ASN A 161 21.44 3.50 1.11
CA ASN A 161 20.96 2.56 0.08
C ASN A 161 19.60 1.91 0.39
N ARG A 162 18.79 2.58 1.20
CA ARG A 162 17.43 2.16 1.57
C ARG A 162 16.52 2.25 0.35
N VAL A 163 15.75 1.20 0.11
CA VAL A 163 14.72 1.19 -0.94
C VAL A 163 13.53 2.02 -0.46
N THR A 164 13.14 3.00 -1.28
CA THR A 164 12.02 3.91 -1.02
C THR A 164 10.76 3.49 -1.78
N LYS A 165 9.63 4.16 -1.50
CA LYS A 165 8.39 3.97 -2.26
C LYS A 165 8.61 4.19 -3.76
N GLN A 166 9.34 5.24 -4.12
CA GLN A 166 9.57 5.60 -5.52
C GLN A 166 10.37 4.52 -6.26
N ASP A 167 11.42 3.98 -5.62
CA ASP A 167 12.26 2.94 -6.22
C ASP A 167 11.45 1.68 -6.55
N MET A 168 10.50 1.33 -5.69
CA MET A 168 9.64 0.18 -5.88
C MET A 168 8.55 0.41 -6.94
N ILE A 169 7.98 1.63 -7.04
CA ILE A 169 7.05 1.97 -8.13
C ILE A 169 7.76 1.83 -9.47
N VAL A 170 8.95 2.42 -9.58
CA VAL A 170 9.78 2.32 -10.80
C VAL A 170 10.12 0.86 -11.10
N TYR A 171 10.42 0.05 -10.08
CA TYR A 171 10.66 -1.37 -10.26
C TYR A 171 9.42 -2.11 -10.78
N LEU A 172 8.23 -1.85 -10.24
CA LEU A 172 6.98 -2.49 -10.65
C LEU A 172 6.59 -2.12 -12.09
N GLU A 173 6.72 -0.85 -12.47
CA GLU A 173 6.51 -0.38 -13.86
C GLU A 173 7.44 -1.10 -14.84
N ASN A 174 8.72 -1.21 -14.48
CA ASN A 174 9.72 -1.92 -15.29
C ASN A 174 9.54 -3.44 -15.29
N ARG A 175 9.01 -4.03 -14.21
CA ARG A 175 8.68 -5.45 -14.12
C ARG A 175 7.50 -5.80 -15.03
N ASN A 176 6.47 -4.95 -15.07
CA ASN A 176 5.33 -5.11 -15.97
C ASN A 176 5.73 -4.93 -17.44
N SER A 177 6.66 -3.99 -17.71
CA SER A 177 7.23 -3.78 -19.04
C SER A 177 8.11 -4.95 -19.48
N ASN A 178 9.00 -5.45 -18.62
CA ASN A 178 9.86 -6.61 -18.92
C ASN A 178 9.07 -7.94 -19.02
N THR A 179 7.99 -8.11 -18.25
CA THR A 179 7.11 -9.28 -18.39
C THR A 179 6.41 -9.28 -19.75
N SER A 180 6.14 -8.09 -20.30
CA SER A 180 5.59 -7.92 -21.65
C SER A 180 6.61 -8.25 -22.76
N GLU A 181 7.92 -8.12 -22.50
CA GLU A 181 8.98 -8.46 -23.47
C GLU A 181 9.48 -9.92 -23.35
N ILE A 182 9.46 -10.50 -22.15
CA ILE A 182 9.91 -11.90 -21.91
C ILE A 182 8.87 -12.91 -22.40
N SER A 183 7.59 -12.53 -22.44
CA SER A 183 6.51 -13.35 -23.02
C SER A 183 6.64 -13.56 -24.54
N ASN A 184 7.48 -12.77 -25.22
CA ASN A 184 7.70 -12.85 -26.67
C ASN A 184 9.08 -13.39 -27.08
N SER A 185 9.97 -13.72 -26.13
CA SER A 185 11.34 -14.19 -26.45
C SER A 185 11.70 -15.57 -25.89
N LYS A 186 10.81 -16.24 -25.13
CA LYS A 186 11.07 -17.58 -24.59
C LYS A 186 10.48 -18.76 -25.38
N SER A 187 10.00 -18.53 -26.61
CA SER A 187 9.54 -19.57 -27.55
C SER A 187 10.37 -19.66 -28.83
N VAL A 188 11.68 -19.46 -28.73
CA VAL A 188 12.61 -19.90 -29.79
C VAL A 188 13.81 -20.50 -29.09
N LEU A 189 13.73 -21.80 -28.80
CA LEU A 189 14.79 -22.78 -29.04
C LEU A 189 14.36 -24.13 -28.42
N GLN A 190 14.12 -25.07 -29.33
CA GLN A 190 14.08 -26.53 -29.20
C GLN A 190 12.69 -27.20 -29.21
N ASP A 191 12.59 -28.11 -30.18
CA ASP A 191 11.67 -29.25 -30.31
C ASP A 191 10.36 -29.08 -31.09
N ASN A 192 10.55 -28.68 -32.34
CA ASN A 192 10.08 -29.40 -33.53
C ASN A 192 9.76 -30.90 -33.31
N LYS A 193 8.45 -31.24 -33.26
CA LYS A 193 7.73 -32.17 -34.17
C LYS A 193 6.44 -32.65 -33.50
N THR A 194 5.33 -32.58 -34.24
CA THR A 194 4.00 -33.18 -33.95
C THR A 194 2.97 -32.23 -33.33
N GLN A 195 2.40 -31.33 -34.13
CA GLN A 195 0.98 -30.91 -34.08
C GLN A 195 0.75 -29.85 -35.16
N THR A 196 0.60 -30.27 -36.42
CA THR A 196 0.39 -29.34 -37.54
C THR A 196 -0.50 -29.96 -38.59
N VAL A 197 -1.70 -30.42 -38.23
CA VAL A 197 -2.73 -30.79 -39.25
C VAL A 197 -4.16 -30.49 -38.82
N LYS A 198 -4.49 -30.44 -37.52
CA LYS A 198 -5.90 -30.28 -37.09
C LYS A 198 -6.38 -28.83 -36.97
N GLU A 199 -5.51 -27.89 -36.66
CA GLU A 199 -5.91 -26.52 -36.31
C GLU A 199 -6.07 -25.57 -37.51
N THR A 200 -5.59 -25.97 -38.70
CA THR A 200 -5.66 -25.14 -39.92
C THR A 200 -7.02 -25.20 -40.61
N LYS A 201 -7.82 -26.26 -40.41
CA LYS A 201 -9.15 -26.36 -41.03
C LYS A 201 -10.23 -25.56 -40.29
N GLU A 202 -10.16 -25.50 -38.96
CA GLU A 202 -11.13 -24.74 -38.16
C GLU A 202 -10.93 -23.23 -38.33
N ASN A 203 -9.69 -22.75 -38.38
CA ASN A 203 -9.41 -21.33 -38.62
C ASN A 203 -9.78 -20.86 -40.04
N LEU A 204 -9.67 -21.72 -41.05
CA LEU A 204 -10.10 -21.37 -42.42
C LEU A 204 -11.63 -21.27 -42.52
N LEU A 205 -12.36 -22.14 -41.83
CA LEU A 205 -13.83 -22.11 -41.78
C LEU A 205 -14.33 -20.89 -41.00
N LEU A 206 -13.70 -20.54 -39.89
CA LEU A 206 -14.05 -19.35 -39.11
C LEU A 206 -13.79 -18.07 -39.90
N HIS A 207 -12.67 -17.97 -40.63
CA HIS A 207 -12.38 -16.81 -41.46
C HIS A 207 -13.33 -16.70 -42.66
N GLN A 208 -13.70 -17.81 -43.30
CA GLN A 208 -14.75 -17.80 -44.34
C GLN A 208 -16.12 -17.40 -43.77
N PHE A 209 -16.48 -17.88 -42.58
CA PHE A 209 -17.75 -17.56 -41.96
C PHE A 209 -17.85 -16.07 -41.58
N ILE A 210 -16.79 -15.50 -40.98
CA ILE A 210 -16.71 -14.07 -40.65
C ILE A 210 -16.77 -13.23 -41.93
N THR A 211 -16.10 -13.65 -43.01
CA THR A 211 -16.13 -12.94 -44.29
C THR A 211 -17.54 -12.95 -44.90
N LEU A 212 -18.24 -14.08 -44.81
CA LEU A 212 -19.60 -14.24 -45.35
C LEU A 212 -20.63 -13.45 -44.52
N VAL A 213 -20.47 -13.40 -43.20
CA VAL A 213 -21.29 -12.56 -42.30
C VAL A 213 -21.04 -11.08 -42.57
N LYS A 214 -19.79 -10.63 -42.74
CA LYS A 214 -19.47 -9.25 -43.13
C LYS A 214 -20.08 -8.85 -44.47
N LEU A 215 -19.98 -9.72 -45.48
CA LEU A 215 -20.54 -9.44 -46.80
C LEU A 215 -22.07 -9.36 -46.79
N LYS A 216 -22.72 -10.16 -45.93
CA LYS A 216 -24.18 -10.18 -45.77
C LYS A 216 -24.68 -8.98 -44.95
N LEU A 217 -23.91 -8.51 -43.97
CA LEU A 217 -24.21 -7.29 -43.23
C LEU A 217 -24.06 -6.04 -44.10
N LEU A 218 -23.04 -6.01 -44.97
CA LEU A 218 -22.80 -4.88 -45.86
C LEU A 218 -23.91 -4.72 -46.92
N LYS A 219 -24.57 -5.81 -47.30
CA LYS A 219 -25.72 -5.81 -48.21
C LYS A 219 -27.06 -5.46 -47.56
N TRP A 220 -27.10 -5.26 -46.24
CA TRP A 220 -28.30 -4.91 -45.49
C TRP A 220 -28.34 -3.42 -45.08
N ILE A 221 -27.30 -2.67 -45.43
CA ILE A 221 -27.12 -1.24 -45.13
C ILE A 221 -27.21 -0.34 -46.39
N GLU A 222 -27.46 -0.93 -47.56
CA GLU A 222 -27.92 -0.27 -48.79
C GLU A 222 -29.40 -0.59 -49.05
#